data_AF-M1ERG5-F1
#
_entry.id   AF-M1ERG5-F1
#
_cell.length_a   1.000
_cell.length_b   1.000
_cell.length_c   1.000
_cell.angle_alpha   90.00
_cell.angle_beta   90.00
_cell.angle_gamma   90.00
#
_symmetry.space_group_name_H-M   'P 1'
#
loop_
_entity.id
_entity.type
_entity.pdbx_description
1 polymer ?
#
loop_
_entity_poly.entity_id
_entity_poly.type
_entity_poly.pdbx_seq_one_letter_code
_entity_poly.pdbx_strand_id
1 'polypeptide(L)' 'RIEDENDNYPIFTETTYVFTVSENCRVGSTVGQVCATDKDEPDTMHTRLKYSIIEQLPAYPTLFSMHPTTGV' A
#
# COMPACT_ATOMS: atom_id res chain seq x y z
N ARG A 1 8.48 28.92 -14.36
CA ARG A 1 8.08 27.54 -14.00
C ARG A 1 7.03 27.69 -12.93
N ILE A 2 5.88 27.01 -13.06
CA ILE A 2 4.88 26.96 -12.00
C ILE A 2 5.32 25.84 -11.05
N GLU A 3 5.27 26.09 -9.75
CA GLU A 3 5.57 25.08 -8.72
C GLU A 3 4.35 24.18 -8.52
N ASP A 4 4.59 22.89 -8.36
CA ASP A 4 3.56 21.90 -8.06
C ASP A 4 3.13 21.99 -6.60
N GLU A 5 1.83 21.88 -6.35
CA GLU A 5 1.23 21.82 -5.02
C GLU A 5 0.65 20.42 -4.80
N ASN A 6 0.62 19.96 -3.56
CA ASN A 6 0.08 18.65 -3.22
C ASN A 6 -1.46 18.68 -3.22
N ASP A 7 -2.09 18.68 -4.39
CA ASP A 7 -3.54 18.85 -4.58
C ASP A 7 -4.26 17.59 -5.07
N ASN A 8 -3.52 16.55 -5.44
CA ASN A 8 -4.05 15.23 -5.70
C ASN A 8 -3.85 14.33 -4.47
N TYR A 9 -4.73 13.36 -4.30
CA TYR A 9 -4.60 12.35 -3.25
C TYR A 9 -4.24 11.00 -3.89
N PRO A 10 -3.53 10.12 -3.17
CA PRO A 10 -3.21 8.79 -3.67
C PRO A 10 -4.46 7.96 -3.93
N ILE A 11 -4.52 7.30 -5.09
CA ILE A 11 -5.61 6.41 -5.48
C ILE A 11 -5.04 5.00 -5.68
N PHE A 12 -5.60 4.01 -4.98
CA PHE A 12 -5.26 2.61 -5.22
C PHE A 12 -5.61 2.19 -6.66
N THR A 13 -4.77 1.36 -7.28
CA THR A 13 -5.00 0.92 -8.67
C THR A 13 -6.20 -0.02 -8.79
N GLU A 14 -6.57 -0.71 -7.72
CA GLU A 14 -7.75 -1.56 -7.63
C GLU A 14 -8.63 -1.13 -6.46
N THR A 15 -9.94 -1.28 -6.61
CA THR A 15 -10.91 -1.03 -5.53
C THR A 15 -10.89 -2.14 -4.48
N THR A 16 -10.57 -3.37 -4.89
CA THR A 16 -10.44 -4.54 -4.02
C THR A 16 -9.28 -5.40 -4.48
N TYR A 17 -8.37 -5.72 -3.57
CA TYR A 17 -7.29 -6.68 -3.80
C TYR A 17 -7.65 -8.03 -3.20
N VAL A 18 -7.46 -9.10 -3.97
CA VAL A 18 -7.67 -10.47 -3.51
C VAL A 18 -6.37 -11.24 -3.68
N PHE A 19 -5.86 -11.78 -2.58
CA PHE A 19 -4.66 -12.60 -2.55
C PHE A 19 -4.96 -13.97 -1.96
N THR A 20 -4.16 -14.96 -2.34
CA THR A 20 -4.21 -16.30 -1.78
C THR A 20 -2.84 -16.66 -1.21
N VAL A 21 -2.83 -17.26 -0.02
CA VAL A 21 -1.62 -17.70 0.66
C VAL A 21 -1.84 -19.12 1.16
N SER A 22 -0.80 -19.95 1.09
CA SER A 22 -0.85 -21.31 1.59
C SER A 22 -0.77 -21.31 3.12
N GLU A 23 -1.54 -22.16 3.78
CA GLU A 23 -1.56 -22.28 5.25
C GLU A 23 -0.19 -22.67 5.85
N ASN A 24 0.65 -23.34 5.05
CA ASN A 24 1.98 -23.79 5.43
C ASN A 24 3.10 -22.78 5.11
N CYS A 25 2.74 -21.57 4.63
CA CYS A 25 3.71 -20.53 4.34
C CYS A 25 4.43 -20.07 5.62
N ARG A 26 5.70 -19.70 5.48
CA ARG A 26 6.51 -19.19 6.59
C ARG A 26 6.13 -17.74 6.90
N VAL A 27 6.26 -17.34 8.16
CA VAL A 27 6.14 -15.92 8.55
C VAL A 27 7.13 -15.08 7.74
N GLY A 28 6.66 -13.95 7.22
CA GLY A 28 7.43 -13.07 6.33
C GLY A 28 7.36 -13.45 4.84
N SER A 29 6.60 -14.48 4.47
CA SER A 29 6.30 -14.75 3.05
C SER A 29 5.45 -13.62 2.46
N THR A 30 5.78 -13.18 1.25
CA THR A 30 4.97 -12.21 0.50
C THR A 30 3.64 -12.84 0.11
N VAL A 31 2.54 -12.17 0.48
CA VAL A 31 1.17 -12.57 0.13
C VAL A 31 0.71 -11.87 -1.14
N GLY A 32 1.07 -10.60 -1.28
CA GLY A 32 0.67 -9.75 -2.40
C GLY A 32 1.37 -8.41 -2.35
N GLN A 33 0.95 -7.51 -3.24
CA GLN A 33 1.39 -6.12 -3.25
C GLN A 33 0.19 -5.26 -3.65
N VAL A 34 -0.05 -4.19 -2.88
CA VAL A 34 -1.01 -3.15 -3.26
C VAL A 34 -0.27 -1.99 -3.92
N CYS A 35 -0.89 -1.38 -4.91
CA CYS A 35 -0.34 -0.23 -5.63
C CYS A 35 -1.29 0.95 -5.53
N ALA A 36 -0.73 2.14 -5.50
CA ALA A 36 -1.48 3.39 -5.59
C ALA A 36 -0.70 4.39 -6.43
N THR A 37 -1.40 5.38 -6.98
CA THR A 37 -0.82 6.45 -7.81
C THR A 37 -1.29 7.79 -7.30
N ASP A 38 -0.38 8.75 -7.23
CA ASP A 38 -0.66 10.17 -7.07
C ASP A 38 -0.40 10.88 -8.40
N LYS A 39 -1.18 11.92 -8.70
CA LYS A 39 -1.12 12.67 -9.96
C LYS A 39 -0.38 14.01 -9.84
N ASP A 40 0.16 14.32 -8.66
CA ASP A 40 1.08 15.44 -8.46
C ASP A 40 2.40 15.27 -9.26
N GLU A 41 3.26 16.30 -9.31
CA GLU A 41 4.49 16.29 -10.12
C GLU A 41 5.38 15.08 -9.75
N PRO A 42 5.77 14.24 -10.74
CA PRO A 42 6.58 13.05 -10.47
C PRO A 42 7.97 13.43 -9.93
N ASP A 43 8.58 12.49 -9.21
CA ASP A 43 9.90 12.65 -8.56
C ASP A 43 9.94 13.76 -7.49
N THR A 44 8.78 14.20 -6.98
CA THR A 44 8.65 15.10 -5.84
C THR A 44 8.27 14.36 -4.55
N MET A 45 8.18 15.08 -3.43
CA MET A 45 7.67 14.51 -2.17
C MET A 45 6.16 14.26 -2.21
N HIS A 46 5.42 14.95 -3.07
CA HIS A 46 3.95 14.85 -3.16
C HIS A 46 3.54 13.47 -3.69
N THR A 47 4.33 12.89 -4.59
CA THR A 47 4.10 11.53 -5.10
C THR A 47 4.70 10.41 -4.25
N ARG A 48 5.29 10.70 -3.06
CA ARG A 48 5.90 9.67 -2.20
C ARG A 48 4.87 9.00 -1.30
N LEU A 49 4.48 7.80 -1.69
CA LEU A 49 3.43 7.05 -1.01
C LEU A 49 3.89 6.38 0.28
N LYS A 50 2.97 6.30 1.25
CA LYS A 50 3.08 5.48 2.45
C LYS A 50 1.87 4.59 2.63
N TYR A 51 2.13 3.31 2.91
CA TYR A 51 1.10 2.29 3.06
C TYR A 51 0.99 1.82 4.51
N SER A 52 -0.23 1.52 4.95
CA SER A 52 -0.51 0.98 6.28
C SER A 52 -1.81 0.17 6.27
N ILE A 53 -1.86 -0.90 7.07
CA ILE A 53 -3.09 -1.64 7.32
C ILE A 53 -3.85 -0.93 8.46
N ILE A 54 -5.10 -0.55 8.22
CA ILE A 54 -5.93 0.15 9.20
C ILE A 54 -6.58 -0.86 10.16
N GLU A 55 -7.04 -1.99 9.64
CA GLU A 55 -7.75 -3.02 10.41
C GLU A 55 -7.42 -4.42 9.88
N GLN A 56 -7.37 -5.41 10.77
CA GLN A 56 -7.33 -6.83 10.44
C GLN A 56 -8.44 -7.55 11.19
N LEU A 57 -9.09 -8.48 10.52
CA LEU A 57 -10.13 -9.32 11.10
C LEU A 57 -9.77 -10.81 10.94
N PRO A 58 -9.70 -11.59 12.03
CA PRO A 58 -9.85 -11.17 13.43
C PRO A 58 -8.71 -10.24 13.89
N ALA A 59 -9.00 -9.37 14.87
CA ALA A 59 -8.05 -8.34 15.33
C ALA A 59 -6.85 -8.88 16.13
N TYR A 60 -6.95 -10.10 16.68
CA TYR A 60 -5.85 -10.74 17.40
C TYR A 60 -5.82 -12.26 17.14
N PRO A 61 -4.63 -12.84 16.88
CA PRO A 61 -3.37 -12.14 16.59
C PRO A 61 -3.42 -11.43 15.23
N THR A 62 -2.67 -10.35 15.05
CA THR A 62 -2.45 -9.78 13.71
C THR A 62 -1.49 -10.70 12.95
N LEU A 63 -1.87 -11.08 11.72
CA LEU A 63 -1.12 -12.05 10.94
C LEU A 63 -0.39 -11.42 9.76
N PHE A 64 -0.88 -10.28 9.27
CA PHE A 64 -0.35 -9.61 8.11
C PHE A 64 0.35 -8.31 8.52
N SER A 65 1.37 -7.95 7.75
CA SER A 65 2.06 -6.68 7.84
C SER A 65 2.21 -6.10 6.44
N MET A 66 2.30 -4.78 6.33
CA MET A 66 2.52 -4.10 5.06
C MET A 66 3.76 -3.24 5.14
N HIS A 67 4.63 -3.38 4.14
CA HIS A 67 5.83 -2.60 3.99
C HIS A 67 5.47 -1.17 3.54
N PRO A 68 5.88 -0.15 4.29
CA PRO A 68 5.29 1.18 4.20
C PRO A 68 5.61 1.91 2.89
N THR A 69 6.61 1.50 2.12
CA THR A 69 6.95 2.18 0.85
C THR A 69 6.75 1.33 -0.39
N THR A 70 6.51 0.02 -0.23
CA THR A 70 6.35 -0.90 -1.37
C THR A 70 4.94 -1.45 -1.47
N GLY A 71 4.14 -1.36 -0.42
CA GLY A 71 2.78 -1.94 -0.40
C GLY A 71 2.78 -3.47 -0.37
N VAL A 72 3.92 -4.11 -0.09
CA VAL A 72 4.07 -5.57 0.08
C VAL A 72 3.61 -6.01 1.45
#